data_AF-A0A1Y3AZK3-F1
#
_entry.id   AF-A0A1Y3AZK3-F1
#
_cell.length_a   1.000
_cell.length_b   1.000
_cell.length_c   1.000
_cell.angle_alpha   90.00
_cell.angle_beta   90.00
_cell.angle_gamma   90.00
#
_symmetry.space_group_name_H-M   'P 1'
#
loop_
_entity.id
_entity.type
_entity.pdbx_description
1 polymer ?
#
loop_
_entity_poly.entity_id
_entity_poly.type
_entity_poly.pdbx_seq_one_letter_code
_entity_poly.pdbx_strand_id
1 'polypeptide(L)'
;MYRNLFAYIEKCTLPTGIKRDLIVLRGTIPITYRKNVYNIPISIWVLDNHPESAPICWVNPTKDMTIKVSEHVDQQGRVYLPYLSNWDHNSDLLGVIQVMIIIFGDMPPLYSKPKTTETPGNSQ
;
A
#
# COMPACT_ATOMS: atom_id res chain seq x y z
N MET A 1 14.15 -10.29 -2.83
CA MET A 1 12.87 -10.99 -3.11
C MET A 1 11.91 -10.69 -1.96
N TYR A 2 10.73 -10.10 -2.24
CA TYR A 2 9.79 -9.65 -1.20
C TYR A 2 9.01 -10.85 -0.64
N ARG A 3 9.52 -11.44 0.44
CA ARG A 3 9.01 -12.71 1.00
C ARG A 3 7.63 -12.61 1.65
N ASN A 4 7.18 -11.39 1.94
CA ASN A 4 5.94 -11.12 2.65
C ASN A 4 4.84 -10.59 1.72
N LEU A 5 5.01 -10.68 0.40
CA LEU A 5 3.95 -10.42 -0.58
C LEU A 5 3.44 -11.75 -1.13
N PHE A 6 2.15 -11.97 -0.99
CA PHE A 6 1.49 -13.20 -1.45
C PHE A 6 0.43 -12.85 -2.50
N ALA A 7 0.25 -13.73 -3.46
CA ALA A 7 -0.77 -13.60 -4.50
C ALA A 7 -2.08 -14.23 -4.04
N TYR A 8 -3.18 -13.51 -4.23
CA TYR A 8 -4.54 -13.95 -3.94
C TYR A 8 -5.45 -13.66 -5.14
N ILE A 9 -6.55 -14.41 -5.24
CA ILE A 9 -7.64 -14.08 -6.13
C ILE A 9 -8.75 -13.44 -5.30
N GLU A 10 -9.12 -12.21 -5.65
CA GLU A 10 -10.18 -11.46 -4.97
C GLU A 10 -11.22 -10.95 -5.95
N LYS A 11 -12.49 -11.06 -5.55
CA LYS A 11 -13.61 -10.57 -6.34
C LYS A 11 -13.75 -9.05 -6.17
N CYS A 12 -13.41 -8.29 -7.22
CA CYS A 12 -13.55 -6.84 -7.31
C CYS A 12 -14.84 -6.47 -8.03
N THR A 13 -15.51 -5.41 -7.56
CA THR A 13 -16.59 -4.76 -8.34
C THR A 13 -15.97 -3.59 -9.10
N LEU A 14 -15.92 -3.71 -10.43
CA LEU A 14 -15.43 -2.64 -11.29
C LEU A 14 -16.38 -1.42 -11.26
N PRO A 15 -15.95 -0.22 -11.67
CA PRO A 15 -16.81 0.97 -11.73
C PRO A 15 -18.09 0.76 -12.57
N THR A 16 -18.07 -0.18 -13.51
CA THR A 16 -19.23 -0.58 -14.32
C THR A 16 -20.26 -1.42 -13.56
N GLY A 17 -20.00 -1.78 -12.30
CA GLY A 17 -20.82 -2.68 -11.49
C GLY A 17 -20.56 -4.17 -11.74
N ILE A 18 -19.73 -4.51 -12.73
CA ILE A 18 -19.37 -5.90 -13.05
C ILE A 18 -18.42 -6.45 -12.00
N LYS A 19 -18.72 -7.64 -11.48
CA LYS A 19 -17.84 -8.37 -10.57
C LYS A 19 -16.84 -9.21 -11.38
N ARG A 20 -15.56 -9.11 -11.01
CA ARG A 20 -14.44 -9.82 -11.64
C ARG A 20 -13.52 -10.40 -10.59
N ASP A 21 -12.94 -11.55 -10.87
CA ASP A 21 -11.89 -12.11 -10.03
C ASP A 21 -10.55 -11.56 -10.52
N LEU A 22 -9.89 -10.78 -9.67
CA LEU A 22 -8.60 -10.13 -9.97
C LEU A 22 -7.49 -10.75 -9.13
N ILE A 23 -6.28 -10.72 -9.67
CA ILE A 23 -5.08 -11.05 -8.90
C ILE A 23 -4.72 -9.86 -8.02
N VAL A 24 -4.49 -10.13 -6.75
CA VAL A 24 -4.01 -9.14 -5.77
C VAL A 24 -2.74 -9.65 -5.13
N LEU A 25 -1.66 -8.88 -5.23
CA LEU A 25 -0.49 -9.08 -4.39
C LEU A 25 -0.70 -8.31 -3.10
N ARG A 26 -0.86 -9.01 -1.97
CA ARG A 26 -1.07 -8.40 -0.66
C ARG A 26 -0.01 -8.84 0.32
N GLY A 27 0.40 -7.91 1.18
CA GLY A 27 1.36 -8.19 2.24
C GLY A 27 2.11 -6.96 2.65
N THR A 28 3.39 -7.08 2.98
CA THR A 28 4.21 -5.93 3.43
C THR A 28 5.48 -5.73 2.62
N ILE A 29 5.88 -4.46 2.47
CA ILE A 29 7.16 -4.05 1.90
C ILE A 29 8.02 -3.35 2.96
N PRO A 30 9.33 -3.64 3.03
CA PRO A 30 10.22 -2.95 3.97
C PRO A 30 10.61 -1.58 3.41
N ILE A 31 10.43 -0.53 4.21
CA ILE A 31 10.87 0.83 3.90
C ILE A 31 11.82 1.31 4.99
N THR A 32 12.80 2.15 4.65
CA THR A 32 13.71 2.74 5.64
C THR A 32 13.34 4.19 5.85
N TYR A 33 12.88 4.53 7.05
CA TYR A 33 12.57 5.91 7.44
C TYR A 33 13.36 6.26 8.70
N ARG A 34 14.15 7.35 8.65
CA ARG A 34 14.98 7.81 9.77
C ARG A 34 15.83 6.70 10.42
N LYS A 35 16.52 5.90 9.59
CA LYS A 35 17.38 4.77 9.98
C LYS A 35 16.66 3.54 10.55
N ASN A 36 15.34 3.57 10.67
CA ASN A 36 14.54 2.42 11.11
C ASN A 36 13.82 1.78 9.91
N VAL A 37 13.73 0.45 9.92
CA VAL A 37 12.99 -0.30 8.91
C VAL A 37 11.57 -0.53 9.39
N TYR A 38 10.60 -0.14 8.56
CA TYR A 38 9.18 -0.35 8.80
C TYR A 38 8.58 -1.23 7.71
N ASN A 39 7.65 -2.12 8.09
CA ASN A 39 6.94 -2.97 7.14
C ASN A 39 5.60 -2.32 6.81
N ILE A 40 5.48 -1.78 5.61
CA ILE A 40 4.28 -1.08 5.15
C ILE A 40 3.33 -2.09 4.50
N PRO A 41 2.13 -2.31 5.05
CA PRO A 41 1.12 -3.14 4.41
C PRO A 41 0.58 -2.51 3.13
N ILE A 42 0.65 -3.25 2.04
CA ILE A 42 0.18 -2.82 0.71
C ILE A 42 -0.67 -3.90 0.03
N SER A 43 -1.46 -3.47 -0.95
CA SER A 43 -2.07 -4.33 -1.95
C SER A 43 -1.90 -3.75 -3.34
N ILE A 44 -1.51 -4.61 -4.29
CA ILE A 44 -1.31 -4.30 -5.69
C ILE A 44 -2.33 -5.15 -6.47
N TRP A 45 -3.34 -4.48 -7.01
CA TRP A 45 -4.39 -5.08 -7.82
C TRP A 45 -3.97 -5.07 -9.28
N VAL A 46 -3.86 -6.25 -9.86
CA VAL A 46 -3.53 -6.44 -11.28
C VAL A 46 -4.84 -6.50 -12.05
N LEU A 47 -5.01 -5.58 -13.00
CA LEU A 47 -6.21 -5.48 -13.83
C LEU A 47 -6.18 -6.52 -14.97
N ASP A 48 -7.36 -6.82 -15.54
CA ASP A 48 -7.53 -7.80 -16.62
C ASP A 48 -6.68 -7.49 -17.87
N ASN A 49 -6.37 -6.21 -18.10
CA ASN A 49 -5.60 -5.70 -19.23
C ASN A 49 -4.15 -5.35 -18.84
N HIS A 50 -3.59 -6.08 -17.88
CA HIS A 50 -2.18 -5.98 -17.57
C HIS A 50 -1.37 -6.85 -18.55
N PRO A 51 -0.21 -6.39 -19.06
CA PRO A 51 0.54 -5.20 -18.65
C PRO A 51 0.23 -3.90 -19.41
N GLU A 52 -0.81 -3.84 -20.24
CA GLU A 52 -1.17 -2.60 -20.97
C GLU A 52 -1.61 -1.47 -20.04
N SER A 53 -2.17 -1.80 -18.87
CA SER A 53 -2.49 -0.83 -17.81
C SER A 53 -1.73 -1.07 -16.52
N ALA A 54 -1.42 0.05 -15.86
CA ALA A 54 -0.81 0.06 -14.54
C ALA A 54 -1.68 -0.68 -13.51
N PRO A 55 -1.08 -1.34 -12.52
CA PRO A 55 -1.83 -1.90 -11.41
C PRO A 55 -2.43 -0.79 -10.54
N ILE A 56 -3.49 -1.12 -9.79
CA ILE A 56 -4.05 -0.22 -8.77
C ILE A 56 -3.43 -0.57 -7.42
N CYS A 57 -2.83 0.41 -6.77
CA CYS A 57 -2.08 0.19 -5.54
C CYS A 57 -2.74 0.87 -4.33
N TRP A 58 -2.63 0.23 -3.18
CA TRP A 58 -3.20 0.70 -1.91
C TRP A 58 -2.24 0.45 -0.75
N VAL A 59 -2.28 1.32 0.26
CA VAL A 59 -1.79 1.02 1.61
C VAL A 59 -2.93 0.49 2.46
N ASN A 60 -2.66 -0.51 3.31
CA ASN A 60 -3.68 -1.18 4.09
C ASN A 60 -3.40 -1.02 5.60
N PRO A 61 -3.80 0.09 6.25
CA PRO A 61 -3.54 0.32 7.67
C PRO A 61 -4.09 -0.83 8.52
N THR A 62 -3.32 -1.26 9.52
CA THR A 62 -3.85 -2.11 10.60
C THR A 62 -4.69 -1.28 11.57
N LYS A 63 -5.34 -1.92 12.55
CA LYS A 63 -6.15 -1.23 13.58
C LYS A 63 -5.37 -0.13 14.30
N ASP A 64 -4.07 -0.32 14.47
CA ASP A 64 -3.17 0.58 15.19
C ASP A 64 -2.47 1.58 14.26
N MET A 65 -2.87 1.66 12.99
CA MET A 65 -2.30 2.58 12.01
C MET A 65 -3.34 3.59 11.50
N THR A 66 -2.86 4.75 11.09
CA THR A 66 -3.63 5.80 10.41
C THR A 66 -2.91 6.20 9.13
N ILE A 67 -3.67 6.46 8.07
CA ILE A 67 -3.13 6.94 6.79
C ILE A 67 -2.68 8.40 6.93
N LYS A 68 -1.48 8.69 6.43
CA LYS A 68 -1.01 10.04 6.20
C LYS A 68 -1.31 10.42 4.75
N VAL A 69 -2.29 11.29 4.55
CA VAL A 69 -2.61 11.83 3.23
C VAL A 69 -1.43 12.67 2.70
N SER A 70 -1.09 12.48 1.43
CA SER A 70 -0.06 13.22 0.72
C SER A 70 -0.37 13.30 -0.78
N GLU A 71 0.56 13.86 -1.56
CA GLU A 71 0.48 13.81 -3.04
C GLU A 71 0.51 12.38 -3.60
N HIS A 72 1.01 11.41 -2.81
CA HIS A 72 1.17 10.02 -3.24
C HIS A 72 0.13 9.08 -2.65
N VAL A 73 -0.62 9.49 -1.63
CA VAL A 73 -1.61 8.63 -0.95
C VAL A 73 -2.84 9.44 -0.56
N ASP A 74 -4.02 9.00 -1.00
CA ASP A 74 -5.29 9.63 -0.61
C ASP A 74 -5.84 9.13 0.74
N GLN A 75 -6.97 9.70 1.18
CA GLN A 75 -7.58 9.37 2.46
C GLN A 75 -8.06 7.91 2.57
N GLN A 76 -8.38 7.28 1.44
CA GLN A 76 -8.78 5.87 1.39
C GLN A 76 -7.56 4.94 1.33
N GLY A 77 -6.35 5.50 1.16
CA GLY A 77 -5.09 4.77 1.10
C GLY A 77 -4.70 4.39 -0.32
N ARG A 78 -5.35 4.92 -1.36
CA ARG A 78 -4.96 4.66 -2.74
C ARG A 78 -3.65 5.38 -3.04
N VAL A 79 -2.75 4.66 -3.70
CA VAL A 79 -1.40 5.13 -4.00
C VAL A 79 -1.34 5.69 -5.42
N TYR A 80 -0.75 6.87 -5.57
CA TYR A 80 -0.51 7.58 -6.81
C TYR A 80 0.99 7.88 -6.93
N LEU A 81 1.65 7.30 -7.93
CA LEU A 81 3.09 7.45 -8.14
C LEU A 81 3.34 7.93 -9.58
N PRO A 82 4.37 8.75 -9.82
CA PRO A 82 4.78 9.10 -11.18
C PRO A 82 5.01 7.86 -12.06
N TYR A 83 5.54 6.78 -11.48
CA TYR A 83 5.77 5.51 -12.18
C TYR A 83 4.46 4.81 -12.61
N LEU A 84 3.38 4.95 -11.84
CA LEU A 84 2.06 4.43 -12.23
C LEU A 84 1.41 5.31 -13.31
N SER A 85 1.59 6.63 -13.21
CA SER A 85 1.03 7.59 -14.18
C SER A 85 1.70 7.50 -15.55
N ASN A 86 3.00 7.19 -15.58
CA ASN A 86 3.79 7.07 -16.81
C ASN A 86 4.02 5.60 -17.21
N TRP A 87 3.11 4.70 -16.83
CA TRP A 87 3.22 3.28 -17.11
C TRP A 87 3.29 2.99 -18.61
N ASP A 88 4.26 2.16 -19.01
CA ASP A 88 4.53 1.79 -20.39
C ASP A 88 4.93 0.31 -20.52
N HIS A 89 5.31 -0.11 -21.74
CA HIS A 89 5.73 -1.49 -22.04
C HIS A 89 7.03 -1.93 -21.34
N ASN A 90 7.81 -1.00 -20.79
CA ASN A 90 9.03 -1.30 -20.02
C ASN A 90 8.76 -1.33 -18.51
N SER A 91 7.53 -1.00 -18.10
CA SER A 91 7.15 -0.94 -16.70
C SER A 91 6.78 -2.32 -16.16
N ASP A 92 7.10 -2.57 -14.90
CA ASP A 92 6.78 -3.84 -14.24
C ASP A 92 6.39 -3.65 -12.76
N LEU A 93 5.84 -4.71 -12.16
CA LEU A 93 5.40 -4.68 -10.75
C LEU A 93 6.58 -4.51 -9.78
N LEU A 94 7.79 -4.95 -10.16
CA LEU A 94 8.97 -4.82 -9.33
C LEU A 94 9.39 -3.34 -9.23
N GLY A 95 9.36 -2.61 -10.34
CA GLY A 95 9.59 -1.18 -10.42
C GLY A 95 8.59 -0.39 -9.57
N VAL A 96 7.30 -0.77 -9.60
CA VAL A 96 6.29 -0.18 -8.70
C VAL A 96 6.69 -0.33 -7.24
N ILE A 97 7.09 -1.53 -6.81
CA ILE A 97 7.49 -1.79 -5.43
C ILE A 97 8.75 -1.00 -5.05
N GLN A 98 9.74 -0.93 -5.95
CA GLN A 98 10.96 -0.17 -5.71
C GLN A 98 10.67 1.34 -5.54
N VAL A 99 9.83 1.91 -6.40
CA VAL A 99 9.42 3.32 -6.31
C VAL A 99 8.63 3.57 -5.03
N MET A 100 7.74 2.66 -4.63
CA MET A 100 7.07 2.74 -3.32
C MET A 100 8.07 2.77 -2.16
N ILE A 101 9.09 1.90 -2.16
CA ILE A 101 10.07 1.83 -1.07
C ILE A 101 10.85 3.15 -0.95
N ILE A 102 11.23 3.75 -2.08
CA ILE A 102 11.94 5.03 -2.11
C ILE A 102 11.03 6.14 -1.57
N ILE A 103 9.86 6.32 -2.16
CA ILE A 103 8.94 7.41 -1.79
C ILE A 103 8.44 7.27 -0.35
N PHE A 104 8.07 6.07 0.08
CA PHE A 104 7.62 5.84 1.47
C PHE A 104 8.77 5.88 2.48
N GLY A 105 10.01 5.65 2.04
CA GLY A 105 11.21 5.85 2.84
C GLY A 105 11.45 7.31 3.20
N ASP A 106 11.09 8.25 2.31
CA ASP A 106 11.16 9.69 2.55
C ASP A 106 9.88 10.21 3.23
N MET A 107 8.72 9.76 2.77
CA MET A 107 7.41 10.17 3.25
C MET A 107 6.53 8.95 3.60
N PRO A 108 6.61 8.45 4.85
CA PRO A 108 5.84 7.29 5.27
C PRO A 108 4.33 7.50 5.10
N PRO A 109 3.61 6.55 4.48
CA PRO A 109 2.18 6.69 4.20
C PRO A 109 1.29 6.32 5.39
N LEU A 110 1.87 5.67 6.42
CA LEU A 110 1.16 5.19 7.60
C LEU A 110 1.90 5.61 8.87
N TYR A 111 1.15 6.01 9.90
CA TYR A 111 1.65 6.25 11.25
C TYR A 111 0.96 5.35 12.26
N SER A 112 1.69 4.96 13.31
CA SER A 112 1.10 4.29 14.47
C SER A 112 0.24 5.27 15.26
N LYS A 113 -0.94 4.82 15.69
CA LYS A 113 -1.78 5.54 16.65
C LYS A 113 -1.07 5.61 18.00
N PRO A 114 -1.22 6.71 18.76
CA PRO A 114 -0.76 6.76 20.14
C PRO A 114 -1.40 5.61 20.93
N LYS A 115 -0.60 4.86 21.68
CA LYS A 115 -1.13 3.91 22.65
C LYS A 115 -1.64 4.73 23.83
N THR A 116 -2.95 4.77 24.04
CA THR A 116 -3.52 5.36 25.26
C THR A 116 -3.11 4.46 26.43
N THR A 117 -2.06 4.82 27.14
CA THR A 117 -1.78 4.23 28.47
C THR A 117 -2.83 4.78 29.41
N GLU A 118 -3.90 4.02 29.65
CA GLU A 118 -4.76 4.21 30.81
C GLU A 118 -3.91 3.92 32.05
N THR A 119 -3.46 4.99 32.72
CA THR A 119 -2.92 4.88 34.08
C THR A 119 -4.06 4.40 34.98
N PRO A 120 -3.94 3.25 35.67
CA PRO A 120 -4.93 2.87 36.66
C PRO A 120 -4.90 3.93 37.77
N GLY A 121 -5.97 4.71 37.88
CA GLY A 121 -6.14 5.66 38.97
C GLY A 121 -6.23 4.90 40.28
N ASN A 122 -5.20 5.03 41.13
CA ASN A 122 -5.28 4.65 42.53
C ASN A 122 -6.40 5.46 43.18
N SER A 123 -7.49 4.80 43.55
CA SER A 123 -8.43 5.30 44.54
C SER A 123 -7.76 5.20 45.92
N GLN A 124 -7.46 6.33 46.55
CA GLN A 124 -7.36 6.42 48.01
C GLN A 124 -8.73 6.79 48.58
#